data_AF-A0A6I2FZC1-F1
#
_entry.id   AF-A0A6I2FZC1-F1
#
_cell.length_a   1.000
_cell.length_b   1.000
_cell.length_c   1.000
_cell.angle_alpha   90.00
_cell.angle_beta   90.00
_cell.angle_gamma   90.00
#
_symmetry.space_group_name_H-M   'P 1'
#
loop_
_entity.id
_entity.type
_entity.pdbx_description
1 polymer ?
#
loop_
_entity_poly.entity_id
_entity_poly.type
_entity_poly.pdbx_seq_one_letter_code
_entity_poly.pdbx_strand_id
1 'polypeptide(L)'
;MNLTDSMRSGAWQVQSRLLAYPDEGLLDSLSLLCRTVAALPEPIGAPLQPLLNHLERGVPLALATEYIETFGHPKRFKQLYRTPGLVLDNGELSDHLAVVLEFAAAFPEPGERLLSEHRAGIEVMRMALREAGSPWMGVLESLSATLPALRADEHQAIAELIAQGLRPLRNPIRGKAIRLR
;
A
#
# COMPACT_ATOMS: atom_id res chain seq x y z
N MET A 1 18.65 -8.37 -5.40
CA MET A 1 17.95 -9.45 -6.13
C MET A 1 17.74 -8.99 -7.56
N ASN A 2 17.97 -9.83 -8.57
CA ASN A 2 17.74 -9.45 -9.98
C ASN A 2 16.37 -9.95 -10.43
N LEU A 3 15.39 -9.06 -10.52
CA LEU A 3 14.02 -9.37 -10.97
C LEU A 3 13.93 -9.16 -12.48
N THR A 4 13.27 -10.08 -13.18
CA THR A 4 12.86 -9.82 -14.56
C THR A 4 11.77 -8.75 -14.59
N ASP A 5 11.69 -7.98 -15.69
CA ASP A 5 10.67 -6.95 -15.84
C ASP A 5 9.25 -7.52 -15.71
N SER A 6 9.00 -8.69 -16.29
CA SER A 6 7.70 -9.36 -16.18
C SER A 6 7.35 -9.75 -14.74
N MET A 7 8.33 -10.20 -13.94
CA MET A 7 8.11 -10.53 -12.53
C MET A 7 7.86 -9.26 -11.70
N ARG A 8 8.59 -8.18 -12.01
CA ARG A 8 8.41 -6.88 -11.35
C ARG A 8 7.04 -6.27 -11.66
N SER A 9 6.63 -6.26 -12.92
CA SER A 9 5.28 -5.85 -13.33
C SER A 9 4.20 -6.68 -12.65
N GLY A 10 4.39 -8.00 -12.57
CA GLY A 10 3.47 -8.89 -11.86
C GLY A 10 3.36 -8.56 -10.37
N ALA A 11 4.49 -8.29 -9.71
CA ALA A 11 4.52 -7.88 -8.30
C ALA A 11 3.78 -6.56 -8.09
N TRP A 12 4.06 -5.52 -8.88
CA TRP A 12 3.39 -4.22 -8.78
C TRP A 12 1.90 -4.31 -9.08
N GLN A 13 1.48 -5.15 -10.02
CA GLN A 13 0.06 -5.37 -10.30
C GLN A 13 -0.67 -5.98 -9.10
N VAL A 14 -0.06 -6.97 -8.43
CA VAL A 14 -0.63 -7.58 -7.21
C VAL A 14 -0.66 -6.57 -6.06
N GLN A 15 0.44 -5.84 -5.84
CA GLN A 15 0.54 -4.84 -4.77
C GLN A 15 -0.47 -3.70 -4.97
N SER A 16 -0.67 -3.26 -6.22
CA SER A 16 -1.72 -2.30 -6.61
C SER A 16 -3.10 -2.79 -6.18
N ARG A 17 -3.44 -4.04 -6.54
CA ARG A 17 -4.74 -4.63 -6.19
C ARG A 17 -4.94 -4.79 -4.69
N LEU A 18 -3.90 -5.15 -3.94
CA LEU A 18 -3.98 -5.33 -2.49
C LEU A 18 -4.03 -4.02 -1.70
N LEU A 19 -3.58 -2.90 -2.29
CA LEU A 19 -3.74 -1.56 -1.74
C LEU A 19 -5.08 -0.89 -2.10
N ALA A 20 -5.79 -1.41 -3.09
CA ALA A 20 -7.10 -0.93 -3.46
C ALA A 20 -8.14 -1.26 -2.38
N TYR A 21 -9.24 -0.50 -2.40
CA TYR A 21 -10.37 -0.73 -1.51
C TYR A 21 -10.92 -2.18 -1.66
N PRO A 22 -11.19 -2.90 -0.56
CA PRO A 22 -11.62 -4.29 -0.60
C PRO A 22 -13.10 -4.43 -0.96
N ASP A 23 -13.41 -4.20 -2.24
CA ASP A 23 -14.72 -4.46 -2.82
C ASP A 23 -14.89 -5.92 -3.27
N GLU A 24 -16.10 -6.28 -3.69
CA GLU A 24 -16.42 -7.62 -4.19
C GLU A 24 -15.50 -8.03 -5.36
N GLY A 25 -15.13 -7.09 -6.23
CA GLY A 25 -14.25 -7.37 -7.37
C GLY A 25 -12.84 -7.77 -6.96
N LEU A 26 -12.28 -7.13 -5.93
CA LEU A 26 -11.02 -7.57 -5.33
C LEU A 26 -11.17 -8.97 -4.72
N LEU A 27 -12.22 -9.18 -3.93
CA LEU A 27 -12.43 -10.43 -3.19
C LEU A 27 -12.63 -11.63 -4.13
N ASP A 28 -13.37 -11.45 -5.22
CA ASP A 28 -13.55 -12.47 -6.27
C ASP A 28 -12.24 -12.85 -6.96
N SER A 29 -11.28 -11.92 -7.00
CA SER A 29 -9.97 -12.11 -7.65
C SER A 29 -8.91 -12.76 -6.74
N LEU A 30 -9.19 -12.98 -5.45
CA LEU A 30 -8.19 -13.45 -4.47
C LEU A 30 -7.51 -14.76 -4.89
N SER A 31 -8.26 -15.71 -5.45
CA SER A 31 -7.67 -16.99 -5.91
C SER A 31 -6.60 -16.80 -6.99
N LEU A 32 -6.77 -15.80 -7.87
CA LEU A 32 -5.79 -15.44 -8.89
C LEU A 32 -4.59 -14.74 -8.26
N LEU A 33 -4.84 -13.81 -7.32
CA LEU A 33 -3.77 -13.10 -6.60
C LEU A 33 -2.88 -14.08 -5.82
N CYS A 34 -3.46 -15.05 -5.11
CA CYS A 34 -2.72 -16.09 -4.39
C CYS A 34 -1.80 -16.90 -5.31
N ARG A 35 -2.25 -17.25 -6.52
CA ARG A 35 -1.39 -17.94 -7.51
C ARG A 35 -0.24 -17.07 -7.98
N THR A 36 -0.50 -15.79 -8.26
CA THR A 36 0.55 -14.86 -8.67
C THR A 36 1.58 -14.67 -7.56
N VAL A 37 1.12 -14.48 -6.32
CA VAL A 37 2.00 -14.35 -5.13
C VAL A 37 2.87 -15.59 -4.93
N ALA A 38 2.31 -16.79 -5.09
CA ALA A 38 3.05 -18.04 -4.97
C ALA A 38 4.17 -18.20 -6.03
N ALA A 39 4.08 -17.49 -7.15
CA ALA A 39 5.10 -17.47 -8.19
C ALA A 39 6.17 -16.38 -8.00
N LEU A 40 5.98 -15.46 -7.05
CA LEU A 40 6.94 -14.39 -6.75
C LEU A 40 8.09 -14.92 -5.88
N PRO A 41 9.30 -14.31 -5.98
CA PRO A 41 10.40 -14.59 -5.07
C PRO A 41 9.98 -14.37 -3.61
N GLU A 42 10.52 -15.18 -2.71
CA GLU A 42 10.16 -15.18 -1.29
C GLU A 42 10.17 -13.78 -0.63
N PRO A 43 11.18 -12.91 -0.87
CA PRO A 43 11.19 -11.57 -0.25
C PRO A 43 10.05 -10.64 -0.68
N ILE A 44 9.38 -10.98 -1.80
CA ILE A 44 8.25 -10.21 -2.35
C ILE A 44 6.94 -10.90 -2.02
N GLY A 45 6.87 -12.23 -2.17
CA GLY A 45 5.64 -12.98 -2.00
C GLY A 45 5.25 -13.21 -0.54
N ALA A 46 6.20 -13.59 0.32
CA ALA A 46 5.93 -13.95 1.71
C ALA A 46 5.27 -12.81 2.52
N PRO A 47 5.69 -11.52 2.39
CA PRO A 47 5.05 -10.42 3.09
C PRO A 47 3.56 -10.23 2.72
N LEU A 48 3.12 -10.68 1.55
CA LEU A 48 1.73 -10.51 1.08
C LEU A 48 0.77 -11.55 1.67
N GLN A 49 1.30 -12.68 2.13
CA GLN A 49 0.47 -13.82 2.57
C GLN A 49 -0.45 -13.50 3.76
N PRO A 50 -0.01 -12.76 4.81
CA PRO A 50 -0.89 -12.40 5.93
C PRO A 50 -2.10 -11.59 5.49
N LEU A 51 -1.93 -10.63 4.58
CA LEU A 51 -3.04 -9.82 4.07
C LEU A 51 -4.00 -10.66 3.22
N LEU A 52 -3.47 -11.52 2.32
CA LEU A 52 -4.31 -12.42 1.53
C LEU A 52 -5.18 -13.31 2.43
N ASN A 53 -4.58 -13.92 3.46
CA ASN A 53 -5.31 -14.73 4.43
C ASN A 53 -6.35 -13.92 5.21
N HIS A 54 -6.06 -12.65 5.52
CA HIS A 54 -7.01 -11.74 6.18
C HIS A 54 -8.21 -11.42 5.28
N LEU A 55 -7.95 -11.07 4.01
CA LEU A 55 -8.99 -10.77 3.02
C LEU A 55 -9.87 -11.99 2.72
N GLU A 56 -9.28 -13.19 2.59
CA GLU A 56 -10.02 -14.43 2.33
C GLU A 56 -10.96 -14.83 3.47
N ARG A 57 -10.63 -14.47 4.71
CA ARG A 57 -11.40 -14.84 5.91
C ARG A 57 -12.36 -13.75 6.37
N GLY A 58 -12.16 -12.53 5.91
CA GLY A 58 -12.89 -11.35 6.36
C GLY A 58 -14.30 -11.27 5.77
N VAL A 59 -15.18 -10.57 6.49
CA VAL A 59 -16.50 -10.18 5.98
C VAL A 59 -16.34 -8.86 5.19
N PRO A 60 -16.89 -8.72 3.97
CA PRO A 60 -16.64 -7.55 3.12
C PRO A 60 -16.85 -6.20 3.82
N LEU A 61 -17.94 -6.05 4.57
CA LEU A 61 -18.22 -4.82 5.31
C LEU A 61 -17.20 -4.53 6.42
N ALA A 62 -16.71 -5.56 7.11
CA ALA A 62 -15.69 -5.41 8.14
C ALA A 62 -14.35 -5.00 7.53
N LEU A 63 -13.95 -5.64 6.42
CA LEU A 63 -12.74 -5.30 5.68
C LEU A 63 -12.78 -3.87 5.14
N ALA A 64 -13.92 -3.46 4.59
CA ALA A 64 -14.15 -2.07 4.16
C ALA A 64 -14.02 -1.07 5.31
N THR A 65 -14.58 -1.39 6.47
CA THR A 65 -14.50 -0.53 7.66
C THR A 65 -13.06 -0.40 8.14
N GLU A 66 -12.35 -1.52 8.27
CA GLU A 66 -10.94 -1.55 8.67
C GLU A 66 -10.04 -0.83 7.67
N TYR A 67 -10.30 -0.99 6.37
CA TYR A 67 -9.60 -0.23 5.33
C TYR A 67 -9.80 1.27 5.51
N ILE A 68 -11.04 1.71 5.77
CA ILE A 68 -11.36 3.14 6.00
C ILE A 68 -10.72 3.67 7.29
N GLU A 69 -10.67 2.86 8.34
CA GLU A 69 -9.97 3.22 9.58
C GLU A 69 -8.46 3.32 9.37
N THR A 70 -7.91 2.43 8.54
CA THR A 70 -6.51 2.42 8.13
C THR A 70 -6.24 3.64 7.25
N PHE A 71 -6.72 3.67 6.02
CA PHE A 71 -6.31 4.65 5.01
C PHE A 71 -7.18 5.91 4.92
N GLY A 72 -8.32 5.94 5.61
CA GLY A 72 -9.34 6.96 5.42
C GLY A 72 -10.39 6.55 4.39
N HIS A 73 -11.39 7.41 4.19
CA HIS A 73 -12.42 7.12 3.20
C HIS A 73 -11.83 7.21 1.79
N PRO A 74 -12.05 6.20 0.93
CA PRO A 74 -11.69 6.33 -0.48
C PRO A 74 -12.46 7.52 -1.05
N LYS A 75 -11.75 8.55 -1.47
CA LYS A 75 -12.36 9.60 -2.27
C LYS A 75 -12.66 8.94 -3.62
N ARG A 76 -13.86 9.14 -4.17
CA ARG A 76 -14.16 8.66 -5.53
C ARG A 76 -13.11 9.24 -6.49
N PHE A 77 -12.08 8.47 -6.83
CA PHE A 77 -11.16 8.72 -7.95
C PHE A 77 -11.89 8.56 -9.31
N LYS A 78 -13.16 8.95 -9.38
CA LYS A 78 -13.83 9.23 -10.65
C LYS A 78 -13.47 10.66 -11.02
N GLN A 79 -12.50 10.78 -11.93
CA GLN A 79 -11.90 12.00 -12.49
C GLN A 79 -10.68 12.52 -11.73
N LEU A 80 -9.47 12.16 -12.17
CA LEU A 80 -8.31 13.06 -12.15
C LEU A 80 -7.20 12.50 -13.05
N TYR A 81 -7.42 12.62 -14.37
CA TYR A 81 -6.36 12.59 -15.38
C TYR A 81 -6.29 13.92 -16.16
N ARG A 82 -6.72 15.06 -15.57
CA ARG A 82 -6.88 16.30 -16.37
C ARG A 82 -6.40 17.64 -15.82
N THR A 83 -5.67 17.72 -14.71
CA THR A 83 -5.17 19.04 -14.27
C THR A 83 -3.74 18.99 -13.74
N PRO A 84 -2.79 19.68 -14.37
CA PRO A 84 -1.48 19.94 -13.78
C PRO A 84 -1.64 20.88 -12.57
N GLY A 85 -1.06 20.52 -11.43
CA GLY A 85 -1.03 21.37 -10.22
C GLY A 85 -1.72 20.82 -8.97
N LEU A 86 -2.02 19.52 -8.93
CA LEU A 86 -2.70 18.93 -7.78
C LEU A 86 -1.72 18.75 -6.60
N VAL A 87 -1.94 19.52 -5.53
CA VAL A 87 -1.36 19.26 -4.21
C VAL A 87 -2.26 18.26 -3.51
N LEU A 88 -1.74 17.07 -3.26
CA LEU A 88 -2.43 15.95 -2.64
C LEU A 88 -2.31 16.04 -1.11
N ASP A 89 -3.41 15.80 -0.39
CA ASP A 89 -3.45 15.77 1.08
C ASP A 89 -3.15 14.35 1.58
N ASN A 90 -2.60 14.23 2.80
CA ASN A 90 -2.05 13.01 3.39
C ASN A 90 -3.06 11.84 3.56
N GLY A 91 -4.36 12.06 3.31
CA GLY A 91 -5.40 11.03 3.27
C GLY A 91 -5.59 10.36 1.90
N GLU A 92 -4.75 10.66 0.90
CA GLU A 92 -4.92 10.22 -0.50
C GLU A 92 -3.90 9.14 -0.92
N LEU A 93 -3.08 8.68 0.04
CA LEU A 93 -1.87 7.90 -0.22
C LEU A 93 -2.11 6.47 -0.70
N SER A 94 -3.11 5.74 -0.20
CA SER A 94 -3.33 4.34 -0.61
C SER A 94 -3.87 4.24 -2.03
N ASP A 95 -4.89 5.03 -2.36
CA ASP A 95 -5.48 5.08 -3.70
C ASP A 95 -4.46 5.62 -4.72
N HIS A 96 -3.69 6.65 -4.36
CA HIS A 96 -2.65 7.18 -5.25
C HIS A 96 -1.52 6.15 -5.47
N LEU A 97 -1.04 5.49 -4.42
CA LEU A 97 -0.01 4.47 -4.57
C LEU A 97 -0.51 3.26 -5.37
N ALA A 98 -1.76 2.84 -5.19
CA ALA A 98 -2.35 1.77 -5.99
C ALA A 98 -2.37 2.12 -7.49
N VAL A 99 -2.72 3.37 -7.83
CA VAL A 99 -2.68 3.88 -9.21
C VAL A 99 -1.25 3.97 -9.75
N VAL A 100 -0.30 4.45 -8.95
CA VAL A 100 1.13 4.51 -9.33
C VAL A 100 1.68 3.11 -9.59
N LEU A 101 1.29 2.12 -8.79
CA LEU A 101 1.70 0.73 -8.98
C LEU A 101 1.07 0.11 -10.23
N GLU A 102 -0.18 0.43 -10.55
CA GLU A 102 -0.81 0.02 -11.82
C GLU A 102 -0.09 0.64 -13.02
N PHE A 103 0.25 1.93 -12.94
CA PHE A 103 1.08 2.59 -13.94
C PHE A 103 2.46 1.93 -14.06
N ALA A 104 3.13 1.63 -12.95
CA ALA A 104 4.44 0.99 -12.94
C ALA A 104 4.39 -0.43 -13.53
N ALA A 105 3.33 -1.18 -13.27
CA ALA A 105 3.13 -2.50 -13.88
C ALA A 105 3.05 -2.41 -15.42
N ALA A 106 2.39 -1.38 -15.96
CA ALA A 106 2.26 -1.15 -17.39
C ALA A 106 3.53 -0.53 -18.03
N PHE A 107 4.26 0.30 -17.27
CA PHE A 107 5.44 1.03 -17.74
C PHE A 107 6.60 0.90 -16.73
N PRO A 108 7.38 -0.20 -16.77
CA PRO A 108 8.27 -0.54 -15.67
C PRO A 108 9.39 0.46 -15.40
N GLU A 109 10.05 0.93 -16.45
CA GLU A 109 11.15 1.88 -16.37
C GLU A 109 10.71 3.25 -15.81
N PRO A 110 9.66 3.91 -16.36
CA PRO A 110 9.10 5.11 -15.75
C PRO A 110 8.52 4.88 -14.34
N GLY A 111 7.93 3.71 -14.12
CA GLY A 111 7.33 3.33 -12.83
C GLY A 111 8.34 3.19 -11.72
N GLU A 112 9.46 2.51 -11.96
CA GLU A 112 10.55 2.36 -10.98
C GLU A 112 11.10 3.73 -10.57
N ARG A 113 11.36 4.62 -11.54
CA ARG A 113 11.80 5.98 -11.24
C ARG A 113 10.83 6.72 -10.34
N LEU A 114 9.54 6.71 -10.68
CA LEU A 114 8.50 7.39 -9.90
C LEU A 114 8.38 6.81 -8.47
N LEU A 115 8.39 5.49 -8.34
CA LEU A 115 8.36 4.82 -7.03
C LEU A 115 9.62 5.13 -6.19
N SER A 116 10.79 5.21 -6.83
CA SER A 116 12.03 5.61 -6.18
C SER A 116 12.03 7.08 -5.74
N GLU A 117 11.49 8.00 -6.55
CA GLU A 117 11.33 9.41 -6.19
C GLU A 117 10.44 9.60 -4.95
N HIS A 118 9.44 8.73 -4.78
CA HIS A 118 8.54 8.73 -3.62
C HIS A 118 8.94 7.74 -2.51
N ARG A 119 10.16 7.18 -2.55
CA ARG A 119 10.57 6.09 -1.64
C ARG A 119 10.45 6.45 -0.16
N ALA A 120 10.82 7.67 0.22
CA ALA A 120 10.76 8.11 1.61
C ALA A 120 9.34 8.06 2.18
N GLY A 121 8.33 8.51 1.41
CA GLY A 121 6.93 8.47 1.83
C GLY A 121 6.39 7.04 1.97
N ILE A 122 6.78 6.15 1.06
CA ILE A 122 6.42 4.72 1.12
C ILE A 122 6.97 4.08 2.40
N GLU A 123 8.22 4.38 2.77
CA GLU A 123 8.84 3.84 3.99
C GLU A 123 8.19 4.38 5.26
N VAL A 124 7.84 5.67 5.30
CA VAL A 124 7.09 6.25 6.44
C VAL A 124 5.74 5.56 6.59
N MET A 125 5.02 5.32 5.47
CA MET A 125 3.76 4.58 5.48
C MET A 125 3.94 3.15 5.98
N ARG A 126 4.99 2.45 5.54
CA ARG A 126 5.34 1.09 6.00
C ARG A 126 5.61 1.06 7.49
N MET A 127 6.38 2.03 8.01
CA MET A 127 6.70 2.12 9.43
C MET A 127 5.46 2.32 10.30
N ALA A 128 4.51 3.14 9.85
CA ALA A 128 3.29 3.40 10.59
C ALA A 128 2.27 2.26 10.52
N LEU A 129 2.11 1.63 9.35
CA LEU A 129 1.30 0.41 9.23
C LEU A 129 1.83 -0.70 10.13
N ARG A 130 3.16 -0.80 10.25
CA ARG A 130 3.81 -1.72 11.20
C ARG A 130 3.54 -1.34 12.65
N GLU A 131 3.63 -0.07 13.01
CA GLU A 131 3.31 0.40 14.37
C GLU A 131 1.83 0.15 14.73
N ALA A 132 0.93 0.31 13.76
CA ALA A 132 -0.50 0.04 13.91
C ALA A 132 -0.84 -1.46 13.90
N GLY A 133 0.11 -2.35 13.57
CA GLY A 133 -0.16 -3.78 13.41
C GLY A 133 -1.11 -4.10 12.24
N SER A 134 -1.17 -3.24 11.23
CA SER A 134 -2.11 -3.36 10.11
C SER A 134 -1.72 -4.51 9.18
N PRO A 135 -2.68 -5.33 8.70
CA PRO A 135 -2.39 -6.40 7.75
C PRO A 135 -1.84 -5.86 6.42
N TRP A 136 -2.15 -4.61 6.05
CA TRP A 136 -1.62 -3.97 4.84
C TRP A 136 -0.13 -3.63 4.88
N MET A 137 0.52 -3.70 6.05
CA MET A 137 1.97 -3.49 6.18
C MET A 137 2.77 -4.35 5.20
N GLY A 138 2.34 -5.61 5.02
CA GLY A 138 2.98 -6.57 4.15
C GLY A 138 3.05 -6.14 2.67
N VAL A 139 2.12 -5.33 2.20
CA VAL A 139 2.15 -4.81 0.82
C VAL A 139 3.31 -3.84 0.63
N LEU A 140 3.57 -2.99 1.62
CA LEU A 140 4.67 -2.04 1.54
C LEU A 140 6.02 -2.70 1.79
N GLU A 141 6.08 -3.72 2.64
CA GLU A 141 7.27 -4.56 2.77
C GLU A 141 7.61 -5.27 1.46
N SER A 142 6.61 -5.87 0.81
CA SER A 142 6.74 -6.47 -0.52
C SER A 142 7.20 -5.45 -1.57
N LEU A 143 6.60 -4.25 -1.60
CA LEU A 143 6.98 -3.17 -2.50
C LEU A 143 8.44 -2.73 -2.29
N SER A 144 8.86 -2.53 -1.04
CA SER A 144 10.23 -2.18 -0.69
C SER A 144 11.27 -3.19 -1.21
N ALA A 145 10.91 -4.47 -1.33
CA ALA A 145 11.75 -5.53 -1.88
C ALA A 145 11.83 -5.54 -3.42
N THR A 146 10.90 -4.86 -4.11
CA THR A 146 10.90 -4.68 -5.57
C THR A 146 11.68 -3.45 -6.04
N LEU A 147 12.19 -2.65 -5.12
CA LEU A 147 12.84 -1.37 -5.37
C LEU A 147 14.32 -1.41 -4.96
N PRO A 148 15.17 -0.50 -5.48
CA PRO A 148 16.56 -0.38 -5.06
C PRO A 148 16.71 -0.17 -3.54
N ALA A 149 17.89 -0.48 -3.03
CA ALA A 149 18.23 -0.21 -1.64
C ALA A 149 18.16 1.30 -1.33
N LEU A 150 17.73 1.63 -0.11
CA LEU A 150 17.62 3.01 0.33
C LEU A 150 18.97 3.74 0.23
N ARG A 151 18.92 4.94 -0.33
CA ARG A 151 20.06 5.85 -0.43
C ARG A 151 20.15 6.72 0.84
N ALA A 152 21.31 7.29 1.10
CA ALA A 152 21.55 8.09 2.32
C ALA A 152 20.63 9.32 2.43
N ASP A 153 20.33 9.98 1.31
CA ASP A 153 19.38 11.09 1.23
C ASP A 153 17.94 10.65 1.50
N GLU A 154 17.55 9.45 1.09
CA GLU A 154 16.22 8.90 1.39
C GLU A 154 16.06 8.60 2.89
N HIS A 155 17.10 8.11 3.56
CA HIS A 155 17.09 7.94 5.02
C HIS A 155 16.89 9.27 5.76
N GLN A 156 17.53 10.34 5.29
CA GLN A 156 17.36 11.67 5.84
C GLN A 156 15.94 12.20 5.60
N ALA A 157 15.41 12.05 4.39
CA ALA A 157 14.03 12.43 4.06
C ALA A 157 13.00 11.68 4.92
N ILE A 158 13.21 10.39 5.20
CA ILE A 158 12.36 9.61 6.12
C ILE A 158 12.37 10.22 7.53
N ALA A 159 13.55 10.54 8.05
CA ALA A 159 13.68 11.15 9.39
C ALA A 159 12.97 12.52 9.46
N GLU A 160 13.09 13.33 8.41
CA GLU A 160 12.43 14.63 8.30
C GLU A 160 10.89 14.50 8.24
N LEU A 161 10.36 13.58 7.44
CA LEU A 161 8.92 13.34 7.34
C LEU A 161 8.33 12.86 8.68
N ILE A 162 9.03 11.99 9.40
CA ILE A 162 8.64 11.53 10.74
C ILE A 162 8.65 12.72 11.72
N ALA A 163 9.68 13.55 11.70
CA ALA A 163 9.81 14.71 12.57
C ALA A 163 8.72 15.77 12.31
N GLN A 164 8.29 15.93 11.07
CA GLN A 164 7.20 16.83 10.65
C GLN A 164 5.80 16.31 11.02
N GLY A 165 5.72 15.13 11.64
CA GLY A 165 4.45 14.59 12.10
C GLY A 165 3.59 14.01 10.98
N LEU A 166 4.20 13.60 9.86
CA LEU A 166 3.55 12.71 8.89
C LEU A 166 3.31 11.38 9.61
N ARG A 167 2.22 11.28 10.36
CA ARG A 167 1.69 10.03 10.91
C ARG A 167 0.70 9.50 9.88
N PRO A 168 0.99 8.38 9.25
CA PRO A 168 -0.05 7.61 8.58
C PRO A 168 -1.07 7.18 9.63
N LEU A 169 -2.32 7.41 9.27
CA LEU A 169 -3.51 6.72 9.74
C LEU A 169 -4.10 7.21 11.06
N ARG A 170 -5.35 7.66 10.93
CA ARG A 170 -6.21 8.13 12.01
C ARG A 170 -6.67 6.89 12.81
N ASN A 171 -5.95 6.51 13.85
CA ASN A 171 -6.42 5.51 14.80
C ASN A 171 -7.37 6.15 15.84
N PRO A 172 -8.70 5.89 15.85
CA PRO A 172 -9.58 6.32 16.93
C PRO A 172 -9.62 5.36 18.13
N ILE A 173 -8.91 4.23 18.12
CA ILE A 173 -9.03 3.20 19.17
C ILE A 173 -7.98 3.41 20.27
N ARG A 174 -8.10 4.52 20.98
CA ARG A 174 -7.79 4.61 22.42
C ARG A 174 -8.77 5.60 23.07
N GLY A 175 -9.79 5.05 23.73
CA GLY A 175 -10.49 5.74 24.82
C GLY A 175 -11.90 6.25 24.53
N LYS A 176 -12.88 5.35 24.36
CA LYS A 176 -14.17 5.54 25.03
C LYS A 176 -14.47 4.31 25.87
N ALA A 177 -14.11 4.39 27.15
CA ALA A 177 -14.75 3.59 28.17
C ALA A 177 -16.25 3.86 28.10
N ILE A 178 -17.01 2.89 27.58
CA ILE A 178 -18.45 2.84 27.76
C ILE A 178 -18.64 2.63 29.27
N ARG A 179 -18.97 3.69 30.01
CA ARG A 179 -19.63 3.50 31.30
C ARG A 179 -21.02 2.96 30.99
N LEU A 180 -21.19 1.67 31.21
CA LEU A 180 -22.52 1.15 31.45
C LEU A 180 -22.98 1.68 32.82
N ARG A 181 -24.24 2.13 32.79
CA ARG A 181 -25.02 2.84 33.82
C ARG A 181 -24.59 2.66 35.27
#